data_AF-A0A7J3T9J9-F1
#
_entry.id   AF-A0A7J3T9J9-F1
#
_cell.length_a   1.000
_cell.length_b   1.000
_cell.length_c   1.000
_cell.angle_alpha   90.00
_cell.angle_beta   90.00
_cell.angle_gamma   90.00
#
_symmetry.space_group_name_H-M   'P 1'
#
loop_
_entity.id
_entity.type
_entity.pdbx_description
1 polymer ?
#
loop_
_entity_poly.entity_id
_entity_poly.type
_entity_poly.pdbx_seq_one_letter_code
_entity_poly.pdbx_strand_id
1 'polypeptide(L)'
;MIIDGSYGEGGGQILRTAVALSAVLGEEVKIKNIRAKRKNPGLRNQHLWGIKLVAMMTDAKVDGLKIGSTMLSFSPGTIRGGEYRIDIGTAGSITLLLQTSLLPALFADREVLLDISGGTDVPWSPPVDYYCHVLIPLLRLMGAQIEMDIIQRGYYPQGGGRVKVKVSPSELKGIALEDRGNLLARRGYISLRN
;
A
#
# COMPACT_ATOMS: atom_id res chain seq x y z
N MET A 1 -2.15 9.85 18.85
CA MET A 1 -1.92 8.45 19.31
C MET A 1 -0.44 8.07 19.20
N ILE A 2 0.10 7.20 20.07
CA ILE A 2 1.48 6.64 19.96
C ILE A 2 1.40 5.13 19.77
N ILE A 3 2.10 4.59 18.77
CA ILE A 3 2.18 3.17 18.43
C ILE A 3 3.62 2.67 18.54
N ASP A 4 3.81 1.52 19.18
CA ASP A 4 5.08 0.80 19.20
C ASP A 4 5.19 -0.15 17.98
N GLY A 5 6.05 0.21 17.03
CA GLY A 5 6.35 -0.56 15.82
C GLY A 5 7.13 -1.87 16.06
N SER A 6 7.51 -2.17 17.30
CA SER A 6 8.11 -3.45 17.67
C SER A 6 7.09 -4.54 18.02
N TYR A 7 5.82 -4.16 18.24
CA TYR A 7 4.75 -5.08 18.62
C TYR A 7 4.51 -6.15 17.55
N GLY A 8 4.06 -7.35 17.97
CA GLY A 8 3.84 -8.49 17.08
C GLY A 8 5.09 -8.86 16.27
N GLU A 9 4.95 -8.96 14.94
CA GLU A 9 6.05 -9.26 14.03
C GLU A 9 7.17 -8.20 14.00
N GLY A 10 6.91 -6.98 14.50
CA GLY A 10 7.87 -5.86 14.44
C GLY A 10 8.33 -5.55 13.02
N GLY A 11 7.43 -5.72 12.04
CA GLY A 11 7.66 -5.53 10.61
C GLY A 11 7.18 -4.18 10.08
N GLY A 12 7.06 -4.07 8.75
CA GLY A 12 6.55 -2.86 8.10
C GLY A 12 5.03 -2.72 8.10
N GLN A 13 4.29 -3.78 8.48
CA GLN A 13 2.82 -3.80 8.38
C GLN A 13 2.17 -2.80 9.33
N ILE A 14 2.59 -2.76 10.60
CA ILE A 14 2.06 -1.82 11.60
C ILE A 14 2.18 -0.38 11.10
N LEU A 15 3.32 -0.03 10.52
CA LEU A 15 3.57 1.29 9.97
C LEU A 15 2.57 1.64 8.85
N ARG A 16 2.38 0.74 7.88
CA ARG A 16 1.46 0.98 6.75
C ARG A 16 0.02 1.13 7.22
N THR A 17 -0.43 0.23 8.09
CA THR A 17 -1.78 0.25 8.65
C THR A 17 -2.01 1.49 9.51
N ALA A 18 -1.08 1.86 10.38
CA ALA A 18 -1.19 3.03 11.25
C ALA A 18 -1.33 4.33 10.45
N VAL A 19 -0.52 4.51 9.40
CA VAL A 19 -0.59 5.71 8.55
C VAL A 19 -1.87 5.73 7.72
N ALA A 20 -2.28 4.59 7.16
CA ALA A 20 -3.53 4.48 6.42
C ALA A 20 -4.75 4.81 7.29
N LEU A 21 -4.81 4.26 8.50
CA LEU A 21 -5.91 4.53 9.45
C LEU A 21 -5.87 5.97 9.97
N SER A 22 -4.69 6.50 10.29
CA SER A 22 -4.52 7.89 10.68
C SER A 22 -5.10 8.84 9.62
N ALA A 23 -4.81 8.61 8.34
CA ALA A 23 -5.37 9.38 7.24
C ALA A 23 -6.90 9.30 7.15
N VAL A 24 -7.48 8.11 7.29
CA VAL A 24 -8.95 7.93 7.25
C VAL A 24 -9.66 8.53 8.46
N LEU A 25 -9.08 8.38 9.65
CA LEU A 25 -9.66 8.87 10.90
C LEU A 25 -9.42 10.37 11.11
N GLY A 26 -8.49 10.99 10.37
CA GLY A 26 -8.09 12.38 10.58
C GLY A 26 -7.32 12.61 11.88
N GLU A 27 -6.74 11.55 12.46
CA GLU A 27 -6.08 11.60 13.77
C GLU A 27 -4.55 11.48 13.63
N GLU A 28 -3.79 12.33 14.32
CA GLU A 28 -2.33 12.24 14.34
C GLU A 28 -1.82 10.94 14.98
N VAL A 29 -0.83 10.32 14.33
CA VAL A 29 -0.13 9.14 14.84
C VAL A 29 1.38 9.37 14.94
N LYS A 30 1.96 8.93 16.06
CA LYS A 30 3.42 8.81 16.24
C LYS A 30 3.79 7.35 16.37
N ILE A 31 4.77 6.89 15.60
CA ILE A 31 5.19 5.50 15.53
C ILE A 31 6.65 5.44 15.94
N LYS A 32 6.96 4.65 16.97
CA LYS A 32 8.32 4.42 17.46
C LYS A 32 8.79 3.00 17.11
N ASN A 33 10.07 2.72 17.24
CA ASN A 33 10.66 1.39 17.04
C ASN A 33 10.32 0.75 15.68
N ILE A 34 10.28 1.56 14.62
CA ILE A 34 9.89 1.10 13.28
C ILE A 34 10.82 -0.03 12.83
N ARG A 35 10.24 -1.20 12.57
CA ARG A 35 10.93 -2.39 12.08
C ARG A 35 12.06 -2.88 13.00
N ALA A 36 11.93 -2.67 14.32
CA ALA A 36 12.96 -3.01 15.30
C ALA A 36 13.36 -4.51 15.31
N LYS A 37 12.45 -5.42 14.92
CA LYS A 37 12.72 -6.87 14.87
C LYS A 37 13.27 -7.36 13.52
N ARG A 38 13.64 -6.45 12.61
CA ARG A 38 14.24 -6.81 11.32
C ARG A 38 15.75 -6.57 11.35
N LYS A 39 16.51 -7.39 10.64
CA LYS A 39 17.98 -7.23 10.44
C LYS A 39 18.39 -5.80 10.09
N ASN A 40 17.51 -5.14 9.37
CA ASN A 40 17.68 -3.83 8.78
C ASN A 40 16.55 -2.93 9.30
N PRO A 41 16.63 -2.33 10.50
CA PRO A 41 15.55 -1.52 11.08
C PRO A 41 15.22 -0.25 10.29
N GLY A 42 14.17 0.44 10.73
CA GLY A 42 13.73 1.73 10.22
C GLY A 42 13.02 1.70 8.86
N LEU A 43 12.69 2.87 8.34
CA LEU A 43 12.03 3.04 7.04
C LEU A 43 12.89 2.50 5.88
N ARG A 44 12.22 1.99 4.85
CA ARG A 44 12.79 1.52 3.57
C ARG A 44 12.04 2.18 2.43
N ASN A 45 12.55 2.10 1.20
CA ASN A 45 11.98 2.81 0.05
C ASN A 45 10.47 2.62 -0.11
N GLN A 46 9.95 1.39 0.01
CA GLN A 46 8.52 1.13 -0.09
C GLN A 46 7.70 1.80 1.02
N HIS A 47 8.26 1.91 2.24
CA HIS A 47 7.60 2.61 3.34
C HIS A 47 7.61 4.12 3.09
N LEU A 48 8.77 4.66 2.72
CA LEU A 48 8.95 6.07 2.47
C LEU A 48 8.00 6.55 1.37
N TRP A 49 7.93 5.84 0.24
CA TRP A 49 7.06 6.22 -0.87
C TRP A 49 5.58 5.99 -0.59
N GLY A 50 5.21 4.93 0.14
CA GLY A 50 3.83 4.73 0.59
C GLY A 50 3.35 5.85 1.52
N ILE A 51 4.15 6.21 2.51
CA ILE A 51 3.82 7.30 3.43
C ILE A 51 3.83 8.64 2.70
N LYS A 52 4.80 8.87 1.82
CA LYS A 52 4.88 10.10 1.01
C LYS A 52 3.65 10.27 0.13
N LEU A 53 3.15 9.20 -0.51
CA LEU A 53 1.91 9.24 -1.28
C LEU A 53 0.73 9.63 -0.39
N VAL A 54 0.54 8.96 0.76
CA VAL A 54 -0.57 9.29 1.66
C VAL A 54 -0.43 10.71 2.22
N ALA A 55 0.79 11.17 2.49
CA ALA A 55 1.05 12.56 2.89
C ALA A 55 0.62 13.55 1.80
N MET A 56 0.92 13.27 0.53
CA MET A 56 0.46 14.09 -0.60
C MET A 56 -1.06 14.07 -0.76
N MET A 57 -1.70 12.93 -0.52
CA MET A 57 -3.17 12.81 -0.59
C MET A 57 -3.88 13.60 0.52
N THR A 58 -3.22 13.82 1.65
CA THR A 58 -3.83 14.42 2.85
C THR A 58 -3.24 15.76 3.23
N ASP A 59 -2.29 16.30 2.46
CA ASP A 59 -1.48 17.47 2.82
C ASP A 59 -0.88 17.35 4.25
N ALA A 60 -0.41 16.15 4.58
CA ALA A 60 0.00 15.83 5.95
C ALA A 60 1.31 16.53 6.35
N LYS A 61 1.40 16.94 7.62
CA LYS A 61 2.68 17.24 8.25
C LYS A 61 3.34 15.93 8.68
N VAL A 62 4.58 15.71 8.24
CA VAL A 62 5.31 14.47 8.52
C VAL A 62 6.71 14.78 9.06
N ASP A 63 7.04 14.20 10.20
CA ASP A 63 8.38 14.22 10.78
C ASP A 63 9.00 12.82 10.75
N GLY A 64 10.30 12.73 10.49
CA GLY A 64 11.03 11.45 10.43
C GLY A 64 10.87 10.65 9.13
N LEU A 65 10.32 11.23 8.06
CA LEU A 65 10.14 10.56 6.75
C LEU A 65 11.46 10.46 5.96
N LYS A 66 12.40 9.66 6.45
CA LYS A 66 13.69 9.38 5.80
C LYS A 66 14.08 7.92 5.96
N ILE A 67 14.82 7.39 4.98
CA ILE A 67 15.32 6.02 5.02
C ILE A 67 16.11 5.77 6.32
N GLY A 68 15.89 4.61 6.94
CA GLY A 68 16.52 4.24 8.20
C GLY A 68 15.87 4.86 9.45
N SER A 69 14.93 5.80 9.32
CA SER A 69 14.25 6.37 10.49
C SER A 69 13.50 5.30 11.28
N THR A 70 13.72 5.26 12.59
CA THR A 70 13.03 4.36 13.53
C THR A 70 11.82 5.01 14.20
N MET A 71 11.56 6.29 13.89
CA MET A 71 10.44 7.05 14.41
C MET A 71 9.80 7.89 13.30
N LEU A 72 8.47 8.02 13.35
CA LEU A 72 7.68 8.83 12.42
C LEU A 72 6.56 9.54 13.19
N SER A 73 6.34 10.82 12.94
CA SER A 73 5.08 11.49 13.30
C SER A 73 4.34 11.85 12.02
N PHE A 74 3.05 11.56 11.97
CA PHE A 74 2.21 11.79 10.79
C PHE A 74 0.88 12.43 11.24
N SER A 75 0.64 13.65 10.75
CA SER A 75 -0.55 14.46 11.07
C SER A 75 -1.28 14.79 9.76
N PRO A 76 -2.35 14.05 9.42
CA PRO A 76 -3.08 14.22 8.17
C PRO A 76 -4.04 15.41 8.19
N GLY A 77 -4.27 16.00 7.02
CA GLY A 77 -5.47 16.79 6.73
C GLY A 77 -6.53 15.96 6.00
N THR A 78 -7.44 16.62 5.29
CA THR A 78 -8.51 15.97 4.51
C THR A 78 -7.93 15.16 3.35
N ILE A 79 -8.42 13.94 3.14
CA ILE A 79 -8.04 13.11 1.99
C ILE A 79 -8.61 13.71 0.71
N ARG A 80 -7.75 13.94 -0.28
CA ARG A 80 -8.09 14.45 -1.60
C ARG A 80 -7.84 13.41 -2.68
N GLY A 81 -8.76 13.34 -3.62
CA GLY A 81 -8.63 12.61 -4.87
C GLY A 81 -7.89 13.41 -5.93
N GLY A 82 -7.52 12.74 -7.01
CA GLY A 82 -6.74 13.30 -8.11
C GLY A 82 -5.70 12.33 -8.65
N GLU A 83 -4.79 12.87 -9.46
CA GLU A 83 -3.73 12.10 -10.08
C GLU A 83 -2.44 12.16 -9.26
N TYR A 84 -1.85 10.99 -8.98
CA TYR A 84 -0.58 10.85 -8.29
C TYR A 84 0.36 9.97 -9.09
N ARG A 85 1.55 10.48 -9.37
CA ARG A 85 2.62 9.75 -10.06
C ARG A 85 3.75 9.48 -9.08
N ILE A 86 4.10 8.21 -8.91
CA ILE A 86 5.15 7.79 -7.99
C ILE A 86 6.17 6.95 -8.74
N ASP A 87 7.43 7.35 -8.64
CA ASP A 87 8.56 6.51 -9.03
C ASP A 87 9.34 6.10 -7.79
N ILE A 88 9.32 4.80 -7.47
CA ILE A 88 10.04 4.26 -6.32
C ILE A 88 11.57 4.30 -6.58
N GLY A 89 12.01 4.39 -7.84
CA GLY A 89 13.41 4.48 -8.29
C GLY A 89 14.23 3.21 -8.07
N THR A 90 13.61 2.15 -7.54
CA THR A 90 14.23 0.85 -7.21
C THR A 90 13.21 -0.27 -7.39
N ALA A 91 13.60 -1.53 -7.19
CA ALA A 91 12.68 -2.66 -7.05
C ALA A 91 11.84 -2.65 -5.75
N GLY A 92 11.54 -1.47 -5.18
CA GLY A 92 10.63 -1.39 -4.05
C GLY A 92 9.22 -1.81 -4.48
N SER A 93 8.58 -2.64 -3.65
CA SER A 93 7.30 -3.27 -3.97
C SER A 93 6.17 -2.24 -4.15
N ILE A 94 5.56 -2.24 -5.34
CA ILE A 94 4.36 -1.45 -5.65
C ILE A 94 3.20 -1.92 -4.78
N THR A 95 3.02 -3.23 -4.57
CA THR A 95 1.92 -3.76 -3.77
C THR A 95 2.02 -3.35 -2.30
N LEU A 96 3.23 -3.29 -1.71
CA LEU A 96 3.39 -2.77 -0.35
C LEU A 96 3.16 -1.27 -0.25
N LEU A 97 3.47 -0.51 -1.30
CA LEU A 97 3.10 0.90 -1.37
C LEU A 97 1.57 1.03 -1.38
N LEU A 98 0.88 0.25 -2.23
CA LEU A 98 -0.58 0.20 -2.33
C LEU A 98 -1.25 -0.23 -1.01
N GLN A 99 -0.66 -1.12 -0.20
CA GLN A 99 -1.17 -1.43 1.14
C GLN A 99 -1.29 -0.21 2.05
N THR A 100 -0.51 0.85 1.80
CA THR A 100 -0.55 2.09 2.59
C THR A 100 -1.59 3.06 2.03
N SER A 101 -1.76 3.12 0.71
CA SER A 101 -2.56 4.16 0.04
C SER A 101 -3.95 3.74 -0.41
N LEU A 102 -4.23 2.45 -0.63
CA LEU A 102 -5.52 1.99 -1.12
C LEU A 102 -6.68 2.33 -0.18
N LEU A 103 -6.47 2.14 1.13
CA LEU A 103 -7.52 2.45 2.11
C LEU A 103 -7.85 3.95 2.11
N PRO A 104 -6.90 4.89 2.28
CA PRO A 104 -7.18 6.32 2.11
C PRO A 104 -7.84 6.66 0.77
N ALA A 105 -7.42 6.04 -0.33
CA ALA A 105 -7.97 6.32 -1.65
C ALA A 105 -9.48 5.99 -1.77
N LEU A 106 -9.98 4.99 -1.03
CA LEU A 106 -11.41 4.65 -0.99
C LEU A 106 -12.26 5.68 -0.24
N PHE A 107 -11.65 6.54 0.57
CA PHE A 107 -12.29 7.58 1.38
C PHE A 107 -11.96 9.00 0.89
N ALA A 108 -11.37 9.14 -0.30
CA ALA A 108 -11.10 10.43 -0.91
C ALA A 108 -12.39 11.16 -1.33
N ASP A 109 -12.31 12.47 -1.50
CA ASP A 109 -13.44 13.31 -1.96
C ASP A 109 -13.86 13.06 -3.42
N ARG A 110 -12.97 12.45 -4.23
CA ARG A 110 -13.20 12.07 -5.63
C ARG A 110 -12.25 10.94 -6.04
N GLU A 111 -12.35 10.51 -7.29
CA GLU A 111 -11.49 9.48 -7.88
C GLU A 111 -9.99 9.75 -7.67
N VAL A 112 -9.26 8.68 -7.34
CA VAL A 112 -7.80 8.65 -7.22
C VAL A 112 -7.24 7.84 -8.38
N LEU A 113 -6.35 8.46 -9.15
CA LEU A 113 -5.62 7.84 -10.24
C LEU A 113 -4.14 7.75 -9.86
N LEU A 114 -3.62 6.53 -9.73
CA LEU A 114 -2.23 6.27 -9.38
C LEU A 114 -1.49 5.73 -10.59
N ASP A 115 -0.32 6.30 -10.87
CA ASP A 115 0.65 5.78 -11.85
C ASP A 115 1.97 5.52 -11.11
N ILE A 116 2.27 4.24 -10.87
CA ILE A 116 3.33 3.83 -9.95
C ILE A 116 4.35 2.99 -10.68
N SER A 117 5.61 3.41 -10.61
CA SER A 117 6.78 2.67 -11.09
C SER A 117 7.57 2.05 -9.93
N GLY A 118 7.99 0.79 -10.07
CA GLY A 118 8.69 0.04 -9.02
C GLY A 118 8.77 -1.47 -9.30
N GLY A 119 8.84 -2.28 -8.24
CA GLY A 119 8.80 -3.73 -8.33
C GLY A 119 7.36 -4.27 -8.31
N THR A 120 6.98 -5.06 -9.31
CA THR A 120 5.69 -5.77 -9.36
C THR A 120 5.77 -7.17 -8.77
N ASP A 121 6.93 -7.80 -8.89
CA ASP A 121 7.17 -9.20 -8.55
C ASP A 121 8.51 -9.29 -7.81
N VAL A 122 8.49 -8.96 -6.51
CA VAL A 122 9.69 -8.86 -5.68
C VAL A 122 9.56 -9.66 -4.38
N PRO A 123 10.66 -10.20 -3.83
CA PRO A 123 10.63 -11.03 -2.63
C PRO A 123 9.98 -10.34 -1.42
N TRP A 124 9.39 -11.16 -0.54
CA TRP A 124 8.76 -10.72 0.72
C TRP A 124 7.65 -9.66 0.53
N SER A 125 6.99 -9.69 -0.62
CA SER A 125 5.78 -8.92 -0.91
C SER A 125 4.81 -9.72 -1.75
N PRO A 126 3.50 -9.43 -1.71
CA PRO A 126 2.56 -10.02 -2.65
C PRO A 126 2.91 -9.61 -4.08
N PRO A 127 2.90 -10.52 -5.06
CA PRO A 127 3.00 -10.13 -6.47
C PRO A 127 1.76 -9.30 -6.88
N VAL A 128 1.88 -8.48 -7.91
CA VAL A 128 0.74 -7.71 -8.43
C VAL A 128 -0.44 -8.59 -8.86
N ASP A 129 -0.18 -9.83 -9.29
CA ASP A 129 -1.25 -10.77 -9.67
C ASP A 129 -2.12 -11.19 -8.47
N TYR A 130 -1.55 -11.19 -7.25
CA TYR A 130 -2.35 -11.38 -6.04
C TYR A 130 -3.37 -10.25 -5.86
N TYR A 131 -3.01 -9.02 -6.23
CA TYR A 131 -3.93 -7.90 -6.17
C TYR A 131 -5.04 -8.07 -7.21
N CYS A 132 -4.67 -8.31 -8.47
CA CYS A 132 -5.60 -8.43 -9.57
C CYS A 132 -6.57 -9.62 -9.41
N HIS A 133 -6.12 -10.75 -8.90
CA HIS A 133 -6.89 -11.99 -8.89
C HIS A 133 -7.44 -12.40 -7.52
N VAL A 134 -6.97 -11.79 -6.43
CA VAL A 134 -7.41 -12.16 -5.07
C VAL A 134 -7.91 -10.94 -4.30
N LEU A 135 -7.03 -9.98 -3.98
CA LEU A 135 -7.37 -8.89 -3.08
C LEU A 135 -8.44 -7.96 -3.64
N ILE A 136 -8.26 -7.44 -4.87
CA ILE A 136 -9.22 -6.51 -5.47
C ILE A 136 -10.59 -7.18 -5.68
N PRO A 137 -10.69 -8.42 -6.21
CA PRO A 137 -11.95 -9.14 -6.25
C PRO A 137 -12.66 -9.25 -4.89
N LEU A 138 -11.93 -9.54 -3.81
CA LEU A 138 -12.50 -9.58 -2.45
C LEU A 138 -12.98 -8.21 -1.98
N LEU A 139 -12.21 -7.15 -2.22
CA LEU A 139 -12.62 -5.79 -1.87
C LEU A 139 -13.85 -5.34 -2.68
N ARG A 140 -13.99 -5.78 -3.93
CA ARG A 140 -15.20 -5.53 -4.74
C ARG A 140 -16.44 -6.18 -4.14
N LEU A 141 -16.33 -7.33 -3.48
CA LEU A 141 -17.46 -7.92 -2.72
C LEU A 141 -17.91 -7.02 -1.57
N MET A 142 -16.98 -6.24 -0.99
CA MET A 142 -17.29 -5.23 0.02
C MET A 142 -17.85 -3.93 -0.58
N GLY A 143 -17.97 -3.82 -1.91
CA GLY A 143 -18.42 -2.61 -2.61
C GLY A 143 -17.30 -1.68 -3.08
N ALA A 144 -16.02 -2.04 -2.90
CA ALA A 144 -14.90 -1.21 -3.34
C ALA A 144 -14.81 -1.15 -4.87
N GLN A 145 -14.70 0.06 -5.42
CA GLN A 145 -14.49 0.30 -6.84
C GLN A 145 -13.00 0.55 -7.12
N ILE A 146 -12.28 -0.52 -7.45
CA ILE A 146 -10.85 -0.51 -7.73
C ILE A 146 -10.58 -1.20 -9.07
N GLU A 147 -9.81 -0.55 -9.93
CA GLU A 147 -9.26 -1.06 -11.18
C GLU A 147 -7.74 -0.97 -11.15
N MET A 148 -7.06 -2.00 -11.65
CA MET A 148 -5.59 -2.08 -11.64
C MET A 148 -5.09 -2.73 -12.92
N ASP A 149 -4.28 -1.97 -13.66
CA ASP A 149 -3.64 -2.40 -14.90
C ASP A 149 -2.13 -2.55 -14.70
N ILE A 150 -1.62 -3.73 -15.04
CA ILE A 150 -0.18 -3.99 -15.06
C ILE A 150 0.36 -3.56 -16.42
N ILE A 151 0.92 -2.36 -16.49
CA ILE A 151 1.49 -1.80 -17.72
C ILE A 151 2.82 -2.48 -18.07
N GLN A 152 3.63 -2.76 -17.04
CA GLN A 152 4.92 -3.41 -17.21
C GLN A 152 5.32 -4.17 -15.95
N ARG A 153 5.88 -5.36 -16.12
CA ARG A 153 6.39 -6.19 -15.01
C ARG A 153 7.77 -5.72 -14.59
N GLY A 154 8.03 -5.62 -13.30
CA GLY A 154 9.31 -5.24 -12.72
C GLY A 154 9.77 -6.23 -11.67
N TYR A 155 10.92 -6.85 -11.91
CA TYR A 155 11.50 -7.88 -11.07
C TYR A 155 12.67 -7.33 -10.26
N TYR A 156 12.96 -7.96 -9.13
CA TYR A 156 14.20 -7.70 -8.40
C TYR A 156 15.42 -8.15 -9.23
N PRO A 157 16.58 -7.45 -9.16
CA PRO A 157 16.87 -6.24 -8.38
C PRO A 157 16.53 -4.90 -9.05
N GLN A 158 16.31 -4.87 -10.37
CA GLN A 158 16.21 -3.62 -11.13
C GLN A 158 14.87 -2.90 -10.91
N GLY A 159 13.78 -3.63 -10.75
CA GLY A 159 12.43 -3.08 -10.71
C GLY A 159 11.97 -2.71 -12.11
N GLY A 160 11.59 -1.44 -12.31
CA GLY A 160 11.16 -0.93 -13.62
C GLY A 160 9.83 -1.48 -14.12
N GLY A 161 9.01 -2.01 -13.22
CA GLY A 161 7.61 -2.32 -13.47
C GLY A 161 6.77 -1.08 -13.29
N ARG A 162 5.56 -1.10 -13.85
CA ARG A 162 4.63 0.02 -13.82
C ARG A 162 3.20 -0.49 -13.73
N VAL A 163 2.43 0.12 -12.84
CA VAL A 163 1.02 -0.19 -12.62
C VAL A 163 0.23 1.10 -12.64
N LYS A 164 -0.94 1.08 -13.28
CA LYS A 164 -1.96 2.11 -13.13
C LYS A 164 -3.08 1.59 -12.24
N VAL A 165 -3.51 2.39 -11.27
CA VAL A 165 -4.60 2.02 -10.36
C VAL A 165 -5.60 3.15 -10.33
N LYS A 166 -6.87 2.84 -10.56
CA LYS A 166 -7.99 3.75 -10.42
C LYS A 166 -8.83 3.31 -9.23
N VAL A 167 -9.08 4.22 -8.30
CA VAL A 167 -9.88 3.98 -7.10
C VAL A 167 -10.96 5.04 -7.03
N SER A 168 -12.23 4.62 -7.02
CA SER A 168 -13.36 5.53 -6.79
C SER A 168 -13.76 5.50 -5.32
N PRO A 169 -14.14 6.65 -4.71
CA PRO A 169 -14.69 6.68 -3.36
C PRO A 169 -15.83 5.69 -3.21
N SER A 170 -15.81 4.89 -2.15
CA SER A 170 -16.71 3.74 -2.00
C SER A 170 -17.22 3.61 -0.57
N GLU A 171 -18.51 3.34 -0.41
CA GLU A 171 -19.06 2.88 0.87
C GLU A 171 -18.84 1.38 1.02
N LEU A 172 -18.01 0.99 1.99
CA LEU A 172 -17.67 -0.42 2.22
C LEU A 172 -18.72 -1.11 3.10
N LYS A 173 -19.04 -2.34 2.75
CA LYS A 173 -19.94 -3.23 3.50
C LYS A 173 -19.18 -4.45 4.01
N GLY A 174 -19.57 -4.93 5.19
CA GLY A 174 -19.06 -6.19 5.72
C GLY A 174 -19.44 -7.36 4.81
N ILE A 175 -18.55 -8.35 4.72
CA ILE A 175 -18.79 -9.62 4.03
C ILE A 175 -18.52 -10.77 4.99
N ALA A 176 -19.28 -11.86 4.86
CA ALA A 176 -19.07 -13.09 5.61
C ALA A 176 -18.53 -14.17 4.66
N LEU A 177 -17.30 -14.63 4.91
CA LEU A 177 -16.61 -15.66 4.14
C LEU A 177 -16.22 -16.79 5.09
N GLU A 178 -17.17 -17.64 5.43
CA GLU A 178 -17.01 -18.70 6.44
C GLU A 178 -16.43 -19.98 5.82
N ASP A 179 -16.91 -20.33 4.63
CA ASP A 179 -16.51 -21.53 3.91
C ASP A 179 -15.83 -21.20 2.58
N ARG A 180 -14.75 -21.92 2.27
CA ARG A 180 -14.12 -21.86 0.93
C ARG A 180 -15.03 -22.43 -0.17
N GLY A 181 -15.89 -23.38 0.19
CA GLY A 181 -16.65 -24.18 -0.76
C GLY A 181 -15.79 -25.14 -1.61
N ASN A 182 -16.39 -25.62 -2.70
CA ASN A 182 -15.77 -26.59 -3.61
C ASN A 182 -14.70 -25.96 -4.49
N LEU A 183 -13.68 -26.75 -4.86
CA LEU A 183 -12.69 -26.34 -5.86
C LEU A 183 -13.35 -26.31 -7.25
N LEU A 184 -13.45 -25.12 -7.85
CA LEU A 184 -14.04 -24.95 -9.18
C LEU A 184 -13.00 -25.08 -10.31
N ALA A 185 -11.81 -24.50 -10.14
CA ALA A 185 -10.74 -24.54 -11.14
C ALA A 185 -9.37 -24.25 -10.52
N ARG A 186 -8.29 -24.58 -11.25
CA ARG A 186 -6.91 -24.16 -10.97
C ARG A 186 -6.37 -23.40 -12.18
N ARG A 187 -5.65 -22.29 -11.93
CA ARG A 187 -5.03 -21.48 -12.97
C ARG A 187 -3.62 -21.11 -12.54
N GLY A 188 -2.69 -21.06 -13.49
CA GLY A 188 -1.32 -20.60 -13.30
C GLY A 188 -1.05 -19.40 -14.18
N TYR A 189 -0.34 -18.42 -13.63
CA TYR A 189 0.09 -17.21 -14.34
C TYR A 189 1.62 -17.21 -14.39
N ILE A 190 2.18 -17.23 -15.59
CA ILE A 190 3.62 -17.17 -15.82
C ILE A 190 3.89 -15.89 -16.61
N SER A 191 4.82 -15.10 -16.12
CA SER A 191 5.22 -13.84 -16.72
C SER A 191 6.74 -13.85 -16.91
N LEU A 192 7.18 -13.50 -18.11
CA LEU A 192 8.58 -13.43 -18.50
C LEU A 192 8.85 -12.01 -19.02
N ARG A 193 9.99 -11.44 -18.65
CA ARG A 193 10.48 -10.18 -19.20
C ARG A 193 11.92 -10.38 -19.60
N ASN A 194 12.20 -10.12 -20.87
CA ASN A 194 13.54 -10.07 -21.43
C ASN A 194 14.24 -8.78 -21.03
#